data_AF-A0A2A4T4B1-F1
#
_entry.id   AF-A0A2A4T4B1-F1
#
_cell.length_a   1.000
_cell.length_b   1.000
_cell.length_c   1.000
_cell.angle_alpha   90.00
_cell.angle_beta   90.00
_cell.angle_gamma   90.00
#
_symmetry.space_group_name_H-M   'P 1'
#
loop_
_entity.id
_entity.type
_entity.pdbx_description
1 polymer ?
#
loop_
_entity_poly.entity_id
_entity_poly.type
_entity_poly.pdbx_seq_one_letter_code
_entity_poly.pdbx_strand_id
1 'polypeptide(L)'
;MNLTEECKKEIKEYLIKNGWECRLPLFENDELSRGYFLHSKKSIRNKLKDRFNYKNGVWGWSYKSFDKCLLEYIGPILRNHNIIKFTICHGFTYTSTTWKYNDITRN
;
A
#
# COMPACT_ATOMS: atom_id res chain seq x y z
N MET A 1 14.64 7.88 -4.87
CA MET A 1 15.36 6.79 -4.21
C MET A 1 14.59 5.54 -4.58
N ASN A 2 15.22 4.64 -5.33
CA ASN A 2 14.57 3.45 -5.85
C ASN A 2 14.54 2.40 -4.73
N LEU A 3 13.43 1.68 -4.60
CA LEU A 3 13.34 0.56 -3.68
C LEU A 3 14.39 -0.50 -4.04
N THR A 4 15.13 -1.00 -3.04
CA THR A 4 16.02 -2.13 -3.24
C THR A 4 15.21 -3.39 -3.56
N GLU A 5 15.78 -4.30 -4.34
CA GLU A 5 15.13 -5.59 -4.65
C GLU A 5 14.87 -6.42 -3.37
N GLU A 6 15.74 -6.29 -2.37
CA GLU A 6 15.56 -6.90 -1.06
C GLU A 6 14.31 -6.36 -0.34
N CYS A 7 14.14 -5.04 -0.29
CA CYS A 7 12.97 -4.41 0.32
C CYS A 7 11.68 -4.84 -0.41
N LYS A 8 11.69 -4.85 -1.76
CA LYS A 8 10.54 -5.32 -2.57
C LYS A 8 10.19 -6.78 -2.26
N LYS A 9 11.20 -7.64 -2.16
CA LYS A 9 11.02 -9.05 -1.82
C LYS A 9 10.42 -9.23 -0.43
N GLU A 10 10.95 -8.53 0.58
CA GLU A 10 10.46 -8.60 1.95
C GLU A 10 9.00 -8.12 2.06
N ILE A 11 8.64 -7.01 1.40
CA ILE A 11 7.25 -6.53 1.32
C ILE A 11 6.36 -7.60 0.70
N LYS A 12 6.78 -8.22 -0.42
CA LYS A 12 5.98 -9.25 -1.10
C LYS A 12 5.76 -10.47 -0.21
N GLU A 13 6.80 -10.98 0.43
CA GLU A 13 6.72 -12.13 1.33
C GLU A 13 5.83 -11.85 2.54
N TYR A 14 5.98 -10.66 3.14
CA TYR A 14 5.13 -10.21 4.25
C TYR A 14 3.65 -10.15 3.85
N LEU A 15 3.34 -9.59 2.68
CA LEU A 15 1.97 -9.49 2.18
C LEU A 15 1.35 -10.87 1.90
N ILE A 16 2.11 -11.77 1.24
CA ILE A 16 1.65 -13.13 0.96
C ILE A 16 1.37 -13.89 2.26
N LYS A 17 2.30 -13.86 3.23
CA LYS A 17 2.14 -14.50 4.54
C LYS A 17 0.87 -14.03 5.26
N ASN A 18 0.47 -12.78 5.05
CA ASN A 18 -0.69 -12.16 5.66
C ASN A 18 -1.99 -12.26 4.83
N GLY A 19 -1.99 -13.04 3.74
CA GLY A 19 -3.15 -13.35 2.91
C GLY A 19 -3.45 -12.34 1.80
N TRP A 20 -2.55 -11.39 1.55
CA TRP A 20 -2.71 -10.39 0.47
C TRP A 20 -2.30 -10.91 -0.91
N GLU A 21 -2.05 -12.21 -1.05
CA GLU A 21 -1.67 -12.82 -2.32
C GLU A 21 -2.61 -12.42 -3.47
N CYS A 22 -2.01 -11.96 -4.56
CA CYS A 22 -2.66 -11.58 -5.80
C CYS A 22 -1.78 -12.00 -6.99
N ARG A 23 -2.40 -12.29 -8.14
CA ARG A 23 -1.69 -12.60 -9.39
C ARG A 23 -1.17 -11.35 -10.12
N LEU A 24 -1.67 -10.17 -9.77
CA LEU A 24 -1.20 -8.91 -10.33
C LEU A 24 0.22 -8.58 -9.83
N PRO A 25 1.00 -7.78 -10.57
CA PRO A 25 2.26 -7.25 -10.07
C PRO A 25 2.03 -6.44 -8.78
N LEU A 26 2.90 -6.65 -7.79
CA LEU A 26 2.90 -5.84 -6.57
C LEU A 26 3.50 -4.45 -6.83
N PHE A 27 4.53 -4.41 -7.67
CA PHE A 27 5.21 -3.18 -8.08
C PHE A 27 5.13 -3.04 -9.60
N GLU A 28 4.87 -1.81 -10.07
CA GLU A 28 4.92 -1.40 -11.47
C GLU A 28 5.77 -0.12 -11.54
N ASN A 29 6.88 -0.13 -12.28
CA ASN A 29 7.82 1.00 -12.34
C ASN A 29 8.27 1.51 -10.95
N ASP A 30 8.60 0.60 -10.03
CA ASP A 30 8.93 0.89 -8.62
C ASP A 30 7.80 1.53 -7.79
N GLU A 31 6.59 1.64 -8.34
CA GLU A 31 5.41 2.09 -7.62
C GLU A 31 4.62 0.90 -7.09
N LEU A 32 4.13 1.02 -5.86
CA LEU A 32 3.24 0.02 -5.29
C LEU A 32 1.87 0.07 -6.00
N SER A 33 1.45 -1.07 -6.55
CA SER A 33 0.19 -1.20 -7.29
C SER A 33 -1.00 -1.29 -6.33
N ARG A 34 -1.93 -0.32 -6.41
CA ARG A 34 -3.23 -0.45 -5.71
C ARG A 34 -4.03 -1.64 -6.22
N GLY A 35 -3.89 -1.97 -7.51
CA GLY A 35 -4.56 -3.09 -8.15
C GLY A 35 -4.26 -4.41 -7.43
N TYR A 36 -2.99 -4.63 -7.05
CA TYR A 36 -2.58 -5.79 -6.25
C TYR A 36 -3.45 -5.98 -5.01
N PHE A 37 -3.62 -4.93 -4.21
CA PHE A 37 -4.37 -5.00 -2.96
C PHE A 37 -5.85 -5.15 -3.20
N LEU A 38 -6.43 -4.38 -4.12
CA LEU A 38 -7.86 -4.42 -4.42
C LEU A 38 -8.29 -5.81 -4.91
N HIS A 39 -7.43 -6.51 -5.66
CA HIS A 39 -7.68 -7.85 -6.21
C HIS A 39 -7.07 -9.00 -5.40
N SER A 40 -6.49 -8.72 -4.24
CA SER A 40 -5.95 -9.75 -3.35
C SER A 40 -7.05 -10.65 -2.77
N LYS A 41 -6.68 -11.89 -2.42
CA LYS A 41 -7.58 -12.84 -1.74
C LYS A 41 -8.22 -12.21 -0.49
N LYS A 42 -7.43 -11.52 0.33
CA LYS A 42 -7.90 -10.85 1.56
C LYS A 42 -8.87 -9.71 1.29
N SER A 43 -8.62 -8.89 0.27
CA SER A 43 -9.54 -7.81 -0.13
C SER A 43 -10.89 -8.35 -0.58
N ILE A 44 -10.88 -9.38 -1.43
CA ILE A 44 -12.09 -10.03 -1.93
C ILE A 44 -12.89 -10.64 -0.77
N ARG A 45 -12.24 -11.41 0.11
CA ARG A 45 -12.88 -12.03 1.29
C ARG A 45 -13.54 -10.99 2.21
N ASN A 46 -12.87 -9.87 2.42
CA ASN A 46 -13.34 -8.83 3.35
C ASN A 46 -14.20 -7.75 2.66
N LYS A 47 -14.50 -7.90 1.36
CA LYS A 47 -15.21 -6.90 0.54
C LYS A 47 -14.59 -5.50 0.67
N LEU A 48 -13.26 -5.42 0.73
CA LEU A 48 -12.56 -4.14 0.91
C LEU A 48 -12.88 -3.17 -0.22
N LYS A 49 -12.92 -3.66 -1.47
CA LYS A 49 -13.28 -2.86 -2.65
C LYS A 49 -14.64 -2.15 -2.50
N ASP A 50 -15.61 -2.78 -1.84
CA ASP A 50 -16.93 -2.19 -1.62
C ASP A 50 -16.90 -1.03 -0.61
N ARG A 51 -15.91 -1.00 0.29
CA ARG A 51 -15.67 0.10 1.24
C ARG A 51 -14.94 1.29 0.62
N PHE A 52 -14.29 1.10 -0.53
CA PHE A 52 -13.64 2.14 -1.32
C PHE A 52 -14.52 2.65 -2.48
N ASN A 53 -15.66 2.01 -2.73
CA ASN A 53 -16.57 2.43 -3.78
C ASN A 53 -17.37 3.66 -3.35
N TYR A 54 -17.43 4.66 -4.22
CA TYR A 54 -18.32 5.82 -4.09
C TYR A 54 -19.77 5.34 -4.22
N LYS A 55 -20.43 5.06 -3.10
CA LYS A 55 -21.86 4.75 -3.06
C LYS A 55 -22.59 5.90 -2.35
N ASN A 56 -23.61 6.43 -3.01
CA ASN A 56 -24.55 7.42 -2.46
C ASN A 56 -23.93 8.75 -2.00
N GLY A 57 -22.91 9.27 -2.71
CA GLY A 57 -22.37 10.60 -2.41
C GLY A 57 -21.49 10.69 -1.16
N VAL A 58 -21.27 9.58 -0.46
CA VAL A 58 -20.39 9.50 0.71
C VAL A 58 -19.18 8.64 0.34
N TRP A 59 -17.99 9.23 0.40
CA TRP A 59 -16.77 8.45 0.37
C TRP A 59 -16.74 7.57 1.61
N GLY A 60 -16.60 6.25 1.44
CA GLY A 60 -16.20 5.38 2.55
C GLY A 60 -14.80 5.79 3.01
N TRP A 61 -13.77 5.22 2.41
CA TRP A 61 -12.39 5.67 2.58
C TRP A 61 -11.88 6.40 1.33
N SER A 62 -11.21 7.52 1.50
CA SER A 62 -10.49 8.17 0.39
C SER A 62 -9.31 7.29 -0.07
N TYR A 63 -8.92 7.35 -1.35
CA TYR A 63 -7.70 6.67 -1.82
C TYR A 63 -6.47 7.09 -1.01
N LYS A 64 -6.42 8.33 -0.50
CA LYS A 64 -5.36 8.80 0.40
C LYS A 64 -5.36 8.04 1.74
N SER A 65 -6.53 7.82 2.32
CA SER A 65 -6.67 7.04 3.57
C SER A 65 -6.28 5.57 3.33
N PHE A 66 -6.68 5.00 2.19
CA PHE A 66 -6.29 3.64 1.82
C PHE A 66 -4.78 3.48 1.73
N ASP A 67 -4.14 4.37 0.96
CA ASP A 67 -2.70 4.40 0.78
C ASP A 67 -1.97 4.50 2.12
N LYS A 68 -2.42 5.40 3.01
CA LYS A 68 -1.86 5.53 4.36
C LYS A 68 -1.95 4.24 5.17
N CYS A 69 -3.08 3.53 5.12
CA CYS A 69 -3.21 2.26 5.82
C CYS A 69 -2.32 1.17 5.22
N LEU A 70 -2.18 1.11 3.90
CA LEU A 70 -1.24 0.17 3.27
C LEU A 70 0.19 0.47 3.69
N LEU A 71 0.59 1.75 3.66
CA LEU A 71 1.92 2.20 4.07
C LEU A 71 2.20 1.93 5.54
N GLU A 72 1.22 2.15 6.42
CA GLU A 72 1.36 1.80 7.83
C GLU A 72 1.49 0.29 8.02
N TYR A 73 0.74 -0.49 7.25
CA TYR A 73 0.77 -1.95 7.29
C TYR A 73 2.15 -2.51 6.91
N ILE A 74 2.78 -1.98 5.86
CA ILE A 74 4.14 -2.37 5.46
C ILE A 74 5.24 -1.54 6.14
N GLY A 75 4.85 -0.56 6.97
CA GLY A 75 5.72 0.42 7.60
C GLY A 75 6.91 -0.15 8.37
N PRO A 76 6.79 -1.27 9.13
CA PRO A 76 7.94 -1.91 9.76
C PRO A 76 9.08 -2.24 8.79
N ILE A 77 8.75 -2.73 7.59
CA ILE A 77 9.75 -3.09 6.57
C ILE A 77 10.38 -1.81 6.01
N LEU A 78 9.56 -0.80 5.72
CA LEU A 78 10.05 0.48 5.22
C LEU A 78 11.03 1.14 6.20
N ARG A 79 10.77 1.07 7.51
CA ARG A 79 11.67 1.56 8.55
C ARG A 79 12.99 0.77 8.59
N ASN A 80 12.93 -0.56 8.52
CA ASN A 80 14.13 -1.41 8.53
C ASN A 80 15.07 -1.08 7.37
N HIS A 81 14.52 -0.68 6.22
CA HIS A 81 15.29 -0.30 5.03
C HIS A 81 15.57 1.22 4.94
N ASN A 82 15.33 1.99 6.01
CA ASN A 82 15.51 3.45 6.04
C ASN A 82 14.78 4.21 4.90
N ILE A 83 13.66 3.67 4.42
CA ILE A 83 12.84 4.32 3.40
C ILE A 83 12.02 5.42 4.07
N ILE A 84 12.20 6.66 3.64
CA ILE A 84 11.43 7.82 4.13
C ILE A 84 10.42 8.37 3.11
N LYS A 85 10.53 7.94 1.85
CA LYS A 85 9.72 8.36 0.71
C LYS A 85 9.31 7.14 -0.10
N PHE A 86 8.03 7.02 -0.42
CA PHE A 86 7.49 5.84 -1.09
C PHE A 86 6.37 6.22 -2.05
N THR A 87 6.35 5.61 -3.24
CA THR A 87 5.40 5.94 -4.30
C THR A 87 4.35 4.84 -4.46
N ILE A 88 3.09 5.24 -4.54
CA ILE A 88 1.95 4.36 -4.77
C ILE A 88 1.21 4.85 -6.01
N CYS A 89 1.12 3.99 -7.02
CA CYS A 89 0.23 4.04 -8.18
C CYS A 89 -0.14 5.45 -8.70
N HIS A 90 0.31 5.74 -9.92
CA HIS A 90 0.18 7.04 -10.59
C HIS A 90 1.05 8.14 -9.96
N GLY A 91 2.24 7.79 -9.48
CA GLY A 91 3.21 8.76 -8.98
C GLY A 91 2.87 9.40 -7.63
N PHE A 92 1.81 8.96 -6.94
CA PHE A 92 1.45 9.56 -5.66
C PHE A 92 2.48 9.20 -4.60
N THR A 93 3.19 10.24 -4.16
CA THR A 93 4.34 10.07 -3.27
C THR A 93 3.95 10.40 -1.84
N TYR A 94 4.34 9.52 -0.94
CA TYR A 94 4.15 9.66 0.49
C TYR A 94 5.49 9.74 1.21
N THR A 95 5.53 10.50 2.30
CA THR A 95 6.70 10.63 3.17
C THR A 95 6.34 10.33 4.62
N SER A 96 7.22 9.62 5.30
CA SER A 96 7.13 9.36 6.74
C SER A 96 8.44 8.76 7.26
N THR A 97 8.82 9.09 8.49
CA THR A 97 9.94 8.42 9.20
C THR A 97 9.44 7.28 10.09
N THR A 98 8.19 7.35 10.53
CA THR A 98 7.58 6.34 11.42
C THR A 98 6.68 5.38 10.65
N TRP A 99 6.20 5.76 9.47
CA TRP A 99 5.15 5.06 8.71
C TRP A 99 3.94 4.74 9.60
N LYS A 100 3.52 5.69 10.44
CA LYS A 100 2.25 5.64 11.17
C LYS A 100 1.21 6.46 10.44
N TYR A 101 -0.05 6.05 10.47
CA TYR A 101 -1.14 6.64 9.67
C TYR A 101 -1.20 8.18 9.76
N ASN A 102 -1.09 8.70 10.99
CA ASN A 102 -1.15 10.14 11.26
C ASN A 102 0.10 10.89 10.78
N ASP A 103 1.26 10.23 10.77
CA ASP A 103 2.55 10.83 10.42
C ASP A 103 2.84 10.77 8.92
N ILE A 104 2.08 9.99 8.15
CA ILE A 104 2.24 9.90 6.70
C ILE A 104 1.70 11.16 6.03
N THR A 105 2.54 11.84 5.28
CA THR A 105 2.20 13.01 4.46
C THR A 105 2.22 12.63 2.98
N ARG A 106 1.32 13.23 2.20
CA ARG A 106 1.32 13.07 0.74
C ARG A 106 1.86 14.36 0.15
N ASN A 107 2.87 14.24 -0.70
CA ASN A 107 3.46 15.35 -1.45
C ASN A 107 2.90 15.40 -2.87
#